data_AF-A0A935VXX3-F1
#
_entry.id   AF-A0A935VXX3-F1
#
_cell.length_a   1.000
_cell.length_b   1.000
_cell.length_c   1.000
_cell.angle_alpha   90.00
_cell.angle_beta   90.00
_cell.angle_gamma   90.00
#
_symmetry.space_group_name_H-M   'P 1'
#
loop_
_entity.id
_entity.type
_entity.pdbx_description
1 polymer ?
#
loop_
_entity_poly.entity_id
_entity_poly.type
_entity_poly.pdbx_seq_one_letter_code
_entity_poly.pdbx_strand_id
1 'polypeptide(L)'
;MARLAVVEDPFGHRLELFQGAIIDAAFSSPTGIEFRRAISAWAMRCSSSPTWSGRSRSTATLGFQRSDYMVFGPNGMGIHFLRCTPRHHSLALLQIGPPAGLQHLMFETTSLDGVGRALDRARARKVPISSDLGRHRNDGIVSFYMHGPSGFDVEIGWDGVLCGEDWSEREFAGGDDWGHHGLVAESLKPKS
;
A
#
# COMPACT_ATOMS: atom_id res chain seq x y z
N MET A 1 12.07 24.85 -12.12
CA MET A 1 10.80 24.68 -12.85
C MET A 1 10.17 23.37 -12.41
N ALA A 2 8.93 23.39 -11.93
CA ALA A 2 8.15 22.17 -11.73
C ALA A 2 7.77 21.58 -13.09
N ARG A 3 7.81 20.26 -13.22
CA ARG A 3 7.42 19.53 -14.44
C ARG A 3 6.44 18.44 -14.05
N LEU A 4 5.44 18.22 -14.90
CA LEU A 4 4.42 17.19 -14.74
C LEU A 4 4.19 16.50 -16.09
N ALA A 5 4.22 15.19 -16.09
CA ALA A 5 3.73 14.34 -17.16
C ALA A 5 2.57 13.51 -16.63
N VAL A 6 1.48 13.45 -17.39
CA VAL A 6 0.31 12.64 -17.07
C VAL A 6 0.22 11.51 -18.07
N VAL A 7 0.11 10.29 -17.57
CA VAL A 7 -0.06 9.08 -18.37
C VAL A 7 -1.19 8.24 -17.81
N GLU A 8 -1.75 7.36 -18.64
CA GLU A 8 -2.74 6.39 -18.22
C GLU A 8 -2.10 5.01 -18.20
N ASP A 9 -2.34 4.25 -17.14
CA ASP A 9 -1.89 2.87 -17.06
C ASP A 9 -2.83 1.93 -17.85
N PRO A 10 -2.43 0.67 -18.10
CA PRO A 10 -3.27 -0.27 -18.85
C PRO A 10 -4.63 -0.60 -18.22
N PHE A 11 -4.90 -0.18 -16.98
CA PHE A 11 -6.15 -0.38 -16.26
C PHE A 11 -7.00 0.89 -16.17
N GLY A 12 -6.58 1.98 -16.83
CA GLY A 12 -7.29 3.26 -16.81
C GLY A 12 -6.95 4.14 -15.60
N HIS A 13 -5.93 3.78 -14.79
CA HIS A 13 -5.49 4.63 -13.70
C HIS A 13 -4.62 5.78 -14.24
N ARG A 14 -4.96 7.01 -13.84
CA ARG A 14 -4.13 8.19 -14.13
C ARG A 14 -2.89 8.16 -13.24
N LEU A 15 -1.72 8.15 -13.87
CA LEU A 15 -0.42 8.27 -13.20
C LEU A 15 0.17 9.66 -13.47
N GLU A 16 0.69 10.28 -12.42
CA GLU A 16 1.33 11.59 -12.47
C GLU A 16 2.82 11.48 -12.14
N LEU A 17 3.67 11.71 -13.14
CA LEU A 17 5.11 11.76 -12.99
C LEU A 17 5.52 13.22 -12.86
N PHE A 18 6.08 13.61 -11.71
CA PHE A 18 6.44 15.00 -11.47
C PHE A 18 7.92 15.15 -11.06
N GLN A 19 8.46 16.34 -11.32
CA GLN A 19 9.79 16.75 -10.86
C GLN A 19 9.71 18.16 -10.26
N GLY A 20 10.40 18.39 -9.15
CA GLY A 20 10.51 19.70 -8.52
C GLY A 20 9.26 20.08 -7.72
N ALA A 21 8.80 19.17 -6.86
CA ALA A 21 7.74 19.49 -5.90
C ALA A 21 8.15 20.70 -5.05
N ILE A 22 7.19 21.59 -4.82
CA ILE A 22 7.36 22.71 -3.90
C ILE A 22 7.25 22.14 -2.49
N ILE A 23 8.32 22.28 -1.72
CA ILE A 23 8.35 21.95 -0.29
C ILE A 23 8.12 23.27 0.45
N ASP A 24 7.00 23.37 1.13
CA ASP A 24 6.67 24.50 2.00
C ASP A 24 7.18 24.22 3.44
N ALA A 25 6.57 24.82 4.45
CA ALA A 25 6.87 24.55 5.85
C ALA A 25 6.79 23.06 6.21
N ALA A 26 7.67 22.64 7.12
CA ALA A 26 7.61 21.30 7.69
C ALA A 26 6.24 21.07 8.35
N PHE A 27 5.61 19.94 8.03
CA PHE A 27 4.38 19.54 8.69
C PHE A 27 4.65 19.31 10.19
N SER A 28 3.84 19.92 11.05
CA SER A 28 3.82 19.65 12.49
C SER A 28 2.48 19.04 12.84
N SER A 29 2.52 17.83 13.41
CA SER A 29 1.32 17.08 13.73
C SER A 29 0.61 17.68 14.94
N PRO A 30 -0.65 18.16 14.84
CA PRO A 30 -1.37 18.71 15.99
C PRO A 30 -1.70 17.65 17.04
N THR A 31 -1.51 16.36 16.71
CA THR A 31 -1.72 15.23 17.62
C THR A 31 -0.40 14.60 18.09
N GLY A 32 0.75 15.19 17.75
CA GLY A 32 2.07 14.69 18.13
C GLY A 32 2.44 13.33 17.53
N ILE A 33 1.75 12.91 16.45
CA ILE A 33 2.08 11.70 15.70
C ILE A 33 2.99 12.10 14.55
N GLU A 34 4.23 11.63 14.57
CA GLU A 34 5.24 11.92 13.56
C GLU A 34 5.32 10.81 12.51
N PHE A 35 5.53 11.18 11.25
CA PHE A 35 5.56 10.26 10.11
C PHE A 35 6.94 10.25 9.45
N ARG A 36 7.42 9.07 9.01
CA ARG A 36 8.75 8.96 8.38
C ARG A 36 8.84 9.71 7.05
N ARG A 37 7.75 9.69 6.24
CA ARG A 37 7.56 10.43 4.97
C ARG A 37 6.05 10.59 4.69
N ALA A 38 5.68 11.29 3.61
CA ALA A 38 4.32 11.29 3.06
C ALA A 38 3.85 9.87 2.64
N ILE A 39 2.73 9.75 1.91
CA ILE A 39 2.12 8.47 1.50
C ILE A 39 3.19 7.45 1.11
N SER A 40 3.22 6.34 1.84
CA SER A 40 4.32 5.39 1.86
C SER A 40 4.08 4.20 0.92
N ALA A 41 2.82 3.79 0.72
CA ALA A 41 2.44 2.80 -0.28
C ALA A 41 0.99 2.99 -0.76
N TRP A 42 0.70 2.45 -1.95
CA TRP A 42 -0.61 2.48 -2.61
C TRP A 42 -0.96 1.07 -3.07
N ALA A 43 -2.14 0.56 -2.73
CA ALA A 43 -2.64 -0.70 -3.28
C ALA A 43 -3.71 -0.45 -4.33
N MET A 44 -3.46 -0.82 -5.58
CA MET A 44 -4.42 -0.66 -6.68
C MET A 44 -5.03 -1.98 -7.09
N ARG A 45 -6.37 -2.02 -7.16
CA ARG A 45 -7.12 -3.11 -7.78
C ARG A 45 -7.05 -2.98 -9.30
N CYS A 46 -6.62 -4.05 -9.95
CA CYS A 46 -6.47 -4.15 -11.39
C CYS A 46 -7.44 -5.20 -11.95
N SER A 47 -7.98 -4.96 -13.14
CA SER A 47 -8.74 -5.98 -13.86
C SER A 47 -7.84 -7.17 -14.17
N SER A 48 -8.36 -8.38 -14.02
CA SER A 48 -7.64 -9.59 -14.38
C SER A 48 -7.56 -9.65 -15.91
N SER A 49 -6.35 -9.59 -16.46
CA SER A 49 -6.13 -9.97 -17.86
C SER A 49 -5.12 -11.14 -17.90
N PRO A 50 -5.40 -12.21 -18.67
CA PRO A 50 -4.52 -13.38 -18.74
C PRO A 50 -3.11 -13.06 -19.30
N THR A 51 -2.96 -11.91 -19.95
CA THR A 51 -1.71 -11.46 -20.59
C THR A 51 -0.89 -10.53 -19.71
N TRP A 52 -1.44 -10.07 -18.59
CA TRP A 52 -0.73 -9.18 -17.69
C TRP A 52 -0.21 -9.96 -16.50
N SER A 53 1.10 -10.26 -16.53
CA SER A 53 1.85 -10.33 -15.30
C SER A 53 2.15 -8.88 -14.91
N GLY A 54 1.77 -8.42 -13.71
CA GLY A 54 2.12 -7.08 -13.25
C GLY A 54 3.63 -6.79 -13.21
N ARG A 55 4.42 -7.83 -13.46
CA ARG A 55 5.84 -7.83 -13.72
C ARG A 55 6.27 -7.10 -15.00
N SER A 56 5.47 -6.94 -16.07
CA SER A 56 6.05 -6.57 -17.39
C SER A 56 6.14 -5.07 -17.75
N ARG A 57 5.28 -4.19 -17.22
CA ARG A 57 5.27 -2.76 -17.61
C ARG A 57 5.67 -1.79 -16.51
N SER A 58 5.19 -1.97 -15.27
CA SER A 58 5.62 -1.12 -14.15
C SER A 58 7.12 -1.25 -13.87
N THR A 59 7.68 -2.44 -14.08
CA THR A 59 9.13 -2.67 -13.96
C THR A 59 9.90 -2.19 -15.20
N ALA A 60 9.42 -2.51 -16.41
CA ALA A 60 10.14 -2.23 -17.65
C ALA A 60 10.05 -0.78 -18.11
N THR A 61 8.95 -0.09 -17.81
CA THR A 61 8.71 1.31 -18.25
C THR A 61 9.00 2.31 -17.14
N LEU A 62 8.56 2.05 -15.90
CA LEU A 62 8.74 2.98 -14.78
C LEU A 62 9.94 2.62 -13.89
N GLY A 63 10.61 1.50 -14.14
CA GLY A 63 11.83 1.11 -13.42
C GLY A 63 11.59 0.55 -12.01
N PHE A 64 10.36 0.17 -11.66
CA PHE A 64 10.11 -0.51 -10.38
C PHE A 64 10.79 -1.88 -10.35
N GLN A 65 11.24 -2.29 -9.17
CA GLN A 65 11.65 -3.65 -8.88
C GLN A 65 10.54 -4.34 -8.09
N ARG A 66 10.40 -5.66 -8.21
CA ARG A 66 9.46 -6.41 -7.38
C ARG A 66 10.16 -6.87 -6.12
N SER A 67 9.53 -6.62 -4.99
CA SER A 67 10.05 -7.03 -3.68
C SER A 67 9.59 -8.42 -3.34
N ASP A 68 8.29 -8.67 -3.38
CA ASP A 68 7.67 -9.97 -3.14
C ASP A 68 6.38 -10.08 -3.98
N TYR A 69 5.80 -11.28 -4.07
CA TYR A 69 4.49 -11.48 -4.69
C TYR A 69 3.71 -12.62 -4.03
N MET A 70 2.40 -12.61 -4.24
CA MET A 70 1.48 -13.64 -3.78
C MET A 70 0.57 -14.07 -4.92
N VAL A 71 0.33 -15.37 -5.05
CA VAL A 71 -0.68 -15.93 -5.96
C VAL A 71 -1.69 -16.69 -5.11
N PHE A 72 -2.98 -16.38 -5.26
CA PHE A 72 -4.04 -16.94 -4.41
C PHE A 72 -5.30 -17.35 -5.16
N GLY A 73 -5.29 -17.29 -6.48
CA GLY A 73 -6.45 -17.70 -7.27
C GLY A 73 -6.11 -18.07 -8.71
N PRO A 74 -7.11 -18.53 -9.47
CA PRO A 74 -6.94 -18.92 -10.86
C PRO A 74 -6.51 -17.72 -11.72
N ASN A 75 -5.96 -18.00 -12.90
CA ASN A 75 -5.63 -16.99 -13.90
C ASN A 75 -4.69 -15.87 -13.40
N GLY A 76 -3.77 -16.21 -12.49
CA GLY A 76 -2.79 -15.27 -11.95
C GLY A 76 -3.37 -14.26 -10.97
N MET A 77 -4.51 -14.54 -10.33
CA MET A 77 -5.01 -13.72 -9.23
C MET A 77 -3.97 -13.67 -8.11
N GLY A 78 -3.61 -12.45 -7.71
CA GLY A 78 -2.43 -12.25 -6.89
C GLY A 78 -2.18 -10.81 -6.49
N ILE A 79 -1.09 -10.62 -5.75
CA ILE A 79 -0.56 -9.30 -5.38
C ILE A 79 0.90 -9.22 -5.84
N HIS A 80 1.26 -8.09 -6.44
CA HIS A 80 2.65 -7.75 -6.76
C HIS A 80 3.08 -6.53 -5.95
N PHE A 81 4.09 -6.68 -5.11
CA PHE A 81 4.63 -5.61 -4.28
C PHE A 81 5.86 -5.00 -4.99
N LEU A 82 5.76 -3.72 -5.38
CA LEU A 82 6.72 -3.03 -6.23
C LEU A 82 7.41 -1.88 -5.48
N ARG A 83 8.74 -1.80 -5.61
CA ARG A 83 9.59 -0.79 -4.98
C ARG A 83 10.40 0.00 -5.99
N CYS A 84 10.69 1.25 -5.65
CA CYS A 84 11.64 2.12 -6.35
C CYS A 84 12.66 2.75 -5.37
N THR A 85 12.62 2.34 -4.10
CA THR A 85 13.52 2.71 -3.02
C THR A 85 13.79 1.46 -2.16
N PRO A 86 14.63 1.52 -1.10
CA PRO A 86 14.77 0.40 -0.17
C PRO A 86 13.49 0.03 0.60
N ARG A 87 12.43 0.84 0.58
CA ARG A 87 11.14 0.45 1.16
C ARG A 87 10.62 -0.85 0.53
N HIS A 88 10.03 -1.74 1.33
CA HIS A 88 9.45 -3.00 0.82
C HIS A 88 8.55 -2.79 -0.39
N HIS A 89 7.64 -1.82 -0.38
CA HIS A 89 6.94 -1.43 -1.59
C HIS A 89 6.43 0.00 -1.50
N SER A 90 6.33 0.68 -2.63
CA SER A 90 5.61 1.94 -2.78
C SER A 90 4.32 1.78 -3.58
N LEU A 91 4.19 0.66 -4.30
CA LEU A 91 3.01 0.31 -5.09
C LEU A 91 2.74 -1.18 -4.93
N ALA A 92 1.51 -1.55 -4.59
CA ALA A 92 1.01 -2.92 -4.64
C ALA A 92 -0.07 -3.01 -5.72
N LEU A 93 0.03 -4.03 -6.58
CA LEU A 93 -0.97 -4.28 -7.63
C LEU A 93 -1.74 -5.54 -7.27
N LEU A 94 -3.01 -5.37 -6.95
CA LEU A 94 -3.95 -6.41 -6.52
C LEU A 94 -4.80 -6.84 -7.72
N GLN A 95 -4.47 -7.99 -8.29
CA GLN A 95 -5.11 -8.54 -9.48
C GLN A 95 -6.24 -9.49 -9.08
N ILE A 96 -7.44 -8.94 -8.88
CA ILE A 96 -8.62 -9.71 -8.44
C ILE A 96 -9.88 -9.41 -9.26
N GLY A 97 -9.72 -8.82 -10.44
CA GLY A 97 -10.82 -8.48 -11.33
C GLY A 97 -11.48 -7.13 -11.02
N PRO A 98 -12.51 -6.76 -11.78
CA PRO A 98 -13.21 -5.48 -11.61
C PRO A 98 -13.96 -5.39 -10.27
N PRO A 99 -14.28 -4.16 -9.82
CA PRO A 99 -13.92 -2.88 -10.45
C PRO A 99 -12.47 -2.47 -10.15
N ALA A 100 -11.79 -1.79 -11.07
CA ALA A 100 -10.48 -1.22 -10.78
C ALA A 100 -10.61 -0.03 -9.81
N GLY A 101 -9.63 0.18 -8.94
CA GLY A 101 -9.67 1.30 -7.99
C GLY A 101 -8.58 1.23 -6.93
N LEU A 102 -8.54 2.23 -6.05
CA LEU A 102 -7.63 2.25 -4.91
C LEU A 102 -8.21 1.39 -3.78
N GLN A 103 -7.43 0.45 -3.26
CA GLN A 103 -7.83 -0.39 -2.13
C GLN A 103 -7.42 0.26 -0.81
N HIS A 104 -6.15 0.67 -0.66
CA HIS A 104 -5.70 1.47 0.47
C HIS A 104 -4.53 2.40 0.14
N LEU A 105 -4.35 3.41 1.00
CA LEU A 105 -3.12 4.20 1.14
C LEU A 105 -2.47 3.90 2.48
N MET A 106 -1.15 3.83 2.51
CA MET A 106 -0.40 3.57 3.73
C MET A 106 0.41 4.79 4.16
N PHE A 107 0.37 5.12 5.46
CA PHE A 107 1.23 6.11 6.10
C PHE A 107 2.08 5.48 7.20
N GLU A 108 3.39 5.68 7.10
CA GLU A 108 4.33 5.12 8.07
C GLU A 108 4.66 6.14 9.17
N THR A 109 4.34 5.77 10.40
CA THR A 109 4.70 6.52 11.61
C THR A 109 6.16 6.26 12.00
N THR A 110 6.73 7.15 12.82
CA THR A 110 8.11 7.00 13.31
C THR A 110 8.23 6.04 14.50
N SER A 111 7.12 5.71 15.16
CA SER A 111 7.08 4.86 16.36
C SER A 111 5.82 4.00 16.42
N LEU A 112 5.93 2.85 17.09
CA LEU A 112 4.77 1.99 17.39
C LEU A 112 3.69 2.74 18.18
N ASP A 113 4.09 3.59 19.11
CA ASP A 113 3.17 4.46 19.86
C ASP A 113 2.36 5.39 18.94
N GLY A 114 2.94 5.82 17.82
CA GLY A 114 2.24 6.58 16.78
C GLY A 114 1.08 5.79 16.17
N VAL A 115 1.30 4.50 15.89
CA VAL A 115 0.27 3.57 15.41
C VAL A 115 -0.83 3.40 16.47
N GLY A 116 -0.44 3.12 17.72
CA GLY A 116 -1.39 2.96 18.83
C GLY A 116 -2.26 4.20 19.06
N ARG A 117 -1.65 5.39 19.11
CA ARG A 117 -2.39 6.66 19.27
C ARG A 117 -3.32 6.94 18.09
N ALA A 118 -2.92 6.59 16.86
CA ALA A 118 -3.78 6.71 15.69
C ALA A 118 -5.00 5.78 15.79
N LEU A 119 -4.80 4.53 16.21
CA LEU A 119 -5.86 3.56 16.43
C LEU A 119 -6.85 4.01 17.51
N ASP A 120 -6.35 4.47 18.65
CA ASP A 120 -7.19 4.98 19.74
C ASP A 120 -8.02 6.18 19.30
N ARG A 121 -7.43 7.08 18.52
CA ARG A 121 -8.14 8.24 17.96
C ARG A 121 -9.21 7.81 16.96
N ALA A 122 -8.93 6.84 16.09
CA ALA A 122 -9.91 6.30 15.14
C ALA A 122 -11.10 5.70 15.88
N ARG A 123 -10.85 4.88 16.91
CA ARG A 123 -11.87 4.29 17.78
C ARG A 123 -12.69 5.33 18.54
N ALA A 124 -12.04 6.33 19.15
CA ALA A 124 -12.72 7.42 19.84
C ALA A 124 -13.65 8.22 18.92
N ARG A 125 -13.27 8.34 17.64
CA ARG A 125 -14.07 8.98 16.59
C ARG A 125 -15.05 8.02 15.90
N LYS A 126 -15.12 6.77 16.33
CA LYS A 126 -15.97 5.71 15.76
C LYS A 126 -15.74 5.51 14.26
N VAL A 127 -14.51 5.72 13.79
CA VAL A 127 -14.10 5.36 12.43
C VAL A 127 -14.09 3.83 12.35
N PRO A 128 -14.75 3.21 11.36
CA PRO A 128 -14.74 1.76 11.21
C PRO A 128 -13.33 1.23 10.97
N ILE A 129 -12.90 0.31 11.82
CA ILE A 129 -11.63 -0.42 11.66
C ILE A 129 -11.92 -1.63 10.76
N SER A 130 -11.29 -1.67 9.60
CA SER A 130 -11.47 -2.75 8.62
C SER A 130 -10.58 -3.95 8.91
N SER A 131 -9.42 -3.71 9.52
CA SER A 131 -8.54 -4.75 10.04
C SER A 131 -7.85 -4.22 11.30
N ASP A 132 -7.85 -5.04 12.36
CA ASP A 132 -7.28 -4.66 13.66
C ASP A 132 -5.74 -4.59 13.63
N LEU A 133 -5.11 -4.35 14.77
CA LEU A 133 -3.66 -4.26 14.84
C LEU A 133 -3.04 -5.63 14.54
N GLY A 134 -2.11 -5.68 13.59
CA GLY A 134 -1.41 -6.90 13.22
C GLY A 134 -0.01 -6.65 12.70
N ARG A 135 0.63 -7.73 12.24
CA ARG A 135 1.93 -7.69 11.58
C ARG A 135 1.93 -8.51 10.30
N HIS A 136 2.18 -7.84 9.19
CA HIS A 136 2.35 -8.49 7.89
C HIS A 136 3.60 -9.37 7.87
N ARG A 137 3.47 -10.56 7.28
CA ARG A 137 4.57 -11.53 7.19
C ARG A 137 5.65 -11.15 6.17
N ASN A 138 5.25 -10.52 5.07
CA ASN A 138 6.15 -10.19 3.95
C ASN A 138 6.99 -8.94 4.26
N ASP A 139 6.33 -7.84 4.57
CA ASP A 139 6.96 -6.53 4.76
C ASP A 139 7.28 -6.21 6.22
N GLY A 140 6.83 -7.05 7.16
CA GLY A 140 7.10 -6.94 8.59
C GLY A 140 6.43 -5.75 9.28
N ILE A 141 5.59 -4.98 8.59
CA ILE A 141 5.00 -3.76 9.12
C ILE A 141 3.98 -4.11 10.21
N VAL A 142 4.03 -3.38 11.32
CA VAL A 142 2.99 -3.43 12.36
C VAL A 142 1.99 -2.33 12.05
N SER A 143 0.75 -2.69 11.70
CA SER A 143 -0.24 -1.74 11.21
C SER A 143 -1.68 -2.11 11.58
N PHE A 144 -2.60 -1.19 11.28
CA PHE A 144 -4.05 -1.43 11.28
C PHE A 144 -4.68 -0.69 10.11
N TYR A 145 -5.90 -1.07 9.75
CA TYR A 145 -6.64 -0.48 8.64
C TYR A 145 -7.94 0.15 9.12
N MET A 146 -8.27 1.33 8.59
CA MET A 146 -9.53 2.00 8.83
C MET A 146 -10.17 2.48 7.53
N HIS A 147 -11.50 2.58 7.54
CA HIS A 147 -12.26 3.12 6.42
C HIS A 147 -11.91 4.59 6.21
N GLY A 148 -11.32 4.90 5.06
CA GLY A 148 -11.13 6.28 4.62
C GLY A 148 -12.44 6.90 4.16
N PRO A 149 -12.55 8.24 4.18
CA PRO A 149 -13.77 8.96 3.79
C PRO A 149 -14.07 8.90 2.29
N SER A 150 -13.16 8.36 1.47
CA SER A 150 -13.22 8.37 0.00
C SER A 150 -13.34 6.97 -0.62
N GLY A 151 -13.87 6.00 0.13
CA GLY A 151 -14.17 4.66 -0.40
C GLY A 151 -12.97 3.71 -0.51
N PHE A 152 -11.82 4.08 0.06
CA PHE A 152 -10.62 3.24 0.19
C PHE A 152 -10.12 3.26 1.63
N ASP A 153 -9.32 2.27 2.02
CA ASP A 153 -8.77 2.18 3.37
C ASP A 153 -7.53 3.03 3.58
N VAL A 154 -7.32 3.44 4.83
CA VAL A 154 -6.06 4.02 5.28
C VAL A 154 -5.40 3.03 6.21
N GLU A 155 -4.20 2.61 5.83
CA GLU A 155 -3.30 1.84 6.67
C GLU A 155 -2.35 2.78 7.41
N ILE A 156 -2.26 2.62 8.73
CA ILE A 156 -1.26 3.31 9.55
C ILE A 156 -0.33 2.27 10.13
N GLY A 157 0.96 2.39 9.86
CA GLY A 157 1.93 1.36 10.21
C GLY A 157 3.28 1.87 10.66
N TRP A 158 4.13 0.95 11.08
CA TRP A 158 5.46 1.21 11.60
C TRP A 158 6.40 0.02 11.35
N ASP A 159 7.67 0.33 11.09
CA ASP A 159 8.81 -0.61 11.08
C ASP A 159 8.76 -1.69 9.99
N GLY A 160 8.37 -1.27 8.77
CA GLY A 160 8.48 -2.12 7.60
C GLY A 160 9.95 -2.41 7.25
N VAL A 161 10.23 -3.64 6.81
CA VAL A 161 11.57 -4.08 6.41
C VAL A 161 12.08 -3.28 5.20
N LEU A 162 13.40 -3.12 5.14
CA LEU A 162 14.07 -2.49 4.00
C LEU A 162 14.69 -3.54 3.09
N CYS A 163 14.35 -3.50 1.82
CA CYS A 163 14.94 -4.30 0.76
C CYS A 163 16.31 -3.73 0.37
N GLY A 164 17.36 -4.36 0.89
CA GLY A 164 18.76 -4.10 0.50
C GLY A 164 19.09 -4.55 -0.92
N GLU A 165 20.37 -4.46 -1.28
CA GLU A 165 20.89 -4.91 -2.58
C GLU A 165 20.83 -6.44 -2.73
N ASP A 166 20.92 -7.15 -1.61
CA ASP A 166 20.84 -8.60 -1.48
C ASP A 166 19.39 -9.13 -1.40
N TRP A 167 18.39 -8.24 -1.45
CA TRP A 167 17.00 -8.63 -1.36
C TRP A 167 16.62 -9.55 -2.54
N SER A 168 16.25 -10.78 -2.20
CA SER A 168 15.75 -11.76 -3.16
C SER A 168 14.23 -11.78 -3.12
N GLU A 169 13.61 -11.63 -4.28
CA GLU A 169 12.15 -11.72 -4.43
C GLU A 169 11.64 -13.08 -3.97
N ARG A 170 10.57 -13.09 -3.16
CA ARG A 170 9.91 -14.32 -2.73
C ARG A 170 8.45 -14.33 -3.16
N GLU A 171 8.00 -15.54 -3.50
CA GLU A 171 6.59 -15.87 -3.41
C GLU A 171 6.28 -16.18 -1.95
N PHE A 172 5.33 -15.46 -1.36
CA PHE A 172 4.87 -15.77 0.00
C PHE A 172 3.46 -16.34 -0.05
N ALA A 173 3.18 -17.29 0.84
CA ALA A 173 1.90 -17.99 0.92
C ALA A 173 0.75 -17.13 1.47
N GLY A 174 0.99 -15.82 1.69
CA GLY A 174 0.04 -14.90 2.29
C GLY A 174 0.05 -14.88 3.83
N GLY A 175 -0.79 -13.99 4.35
CA GLY A 175 -1.13 -13.91 5.77
C GLY A 175 -0.18 -13.07 6.61
N ASP A 176 -0.49 -13.12 7.90
CA ASP A 176 0.12 -12.31 8.95
C ASP A 176 0.93 -13.19 9.90
N ASP A 177 1.86 -12.59 10.63
CA ASP A 177 2.48 -13.25 11.77
C ASP A 177 1.51 -13.30 12.96
N TRP A 178 0.71 -12.25 13.14
CA TRP A 178 -0.37 -12.15 14.13
C TRP A 178 -1.31 -10.98 13.80
N GLY A 179 -2.52 -10.98 14.37
CA GLY A 179 -3.48 -9.88 14.24
C GLY A 179 -4.04 -9.73 12.84
N HIS A 180 -4.35 -8.49 12.45
CA HIS A 180 -5.00 -8.14 11.19
C HIS A 180 -6.35 -8.85 10.96
N HIS A 181 -7.08 -9.19 12.02
CA HIS A 181 -8.41 -9.77 11.91
C HIS A 181 -9.34 -8.81 11.16
N GLY A 182 -10.02 -9.31 10.14
CA GLY A 182 -10.84 -8.50 9.22
C GLY A 182 -10.21 -8.30 7.84
N LEU A 183 -8.92 -8.61 7.65
CA LEU A 183 -8.28 -8.77 6.33
C LEU A 183 -8.72 -10.09 5.66
N VAL A 184 -10.03 -10.20 5.39
CA VAL A 184 -10.65 -11.35 4.71
C VAL A 184 -11.01 -10.99 3.26
N ALA A 185 -11.38 -11.98 2.44
CA ALA A 185 -11.76 -11.73 1.04
C ALA A 185 -12.87 -10.66 0.91
N GLU A 186 -13.75 -10.54 1.90
CA GLU A 186 -14.79 -9.51 1.99
C GLU A 186 -14.23 -8.08 2.13
N SER A 187 -13.07 -7.88 2.73
CA SER A 187 -12.43 -6.55 2.83
C SER A 187 -11.82 -6.08 1.52
N LEU A 188 -11.68 -6.99 0.55
CA LEU A 188 -11.24 -6.69 -0.82
C LEU A 188 -12.39 -6.21 -1.72
N LYS A 189 -13.64 -6.17 -1.21
CA LYS A 189 -14.79 -5.62 -1.93
C LYS A 189 -14.72 -4.08 -1.96
N PRO A 190 -15.17 -3.44 -3.05
CA PRO A 190 -15.29 -1.99 -3.10
C PRO A 190 -16.16 -1.48 -1.95
N LYS A 191 -15.73 -0.39 -1.31
CA LYS A 191 -16.46 0.22 -0.20
C LYS A 191 -17.41 1.28 -0.78
N SER A 192 -18.69 1.15 -0.46
CA SER A 192 -19.77 2.07 -0.87
C SER A 192 -19.73 3.38 -0.10
#